data_AF-A0A959Y4S2-F1
#
_entry.id   AF-A0A959Y4S2-F1
#
_cell.length_a   1.000
_cell.length_b   1.000
_cell.length_c   1.000
_cell.angle_alpha   90.00
_cell.angle_beta   90.00
_cell.angle_gamma   90.00
#
_symmetry.space_group_name_H-M   'P 1'
#
loop_
_entity.id
_entity.type
_entity.pdbx_description
1 polymer ?
#
loop_
_entity_poly.entity_id
_entity_poly.type
_entity_poly.pdbx_seq_one_letter_code
_entity_poly.pdbx_strand_id
1 'polypeptide(L)'
;EEPQRPGSGFDADFLSELAIGTGVGLRLNFDFFLVRFDLGLQTKDPSLTPGERWIFQPKDRYEQTVSELNGSPTTYKPGLNLNLGIGYPF
;
A
#
# COMPACT_ATOMS: atom_id res chain seq x y z
N GLU A 1 25.07 10.16 2.98
CA GLU A 1 25.06 9.28 1.81
C GLU A 1 26.44 8.66 1.63
N GLU A 2 26.53 7.35 1.43
CA GLU A 2 27.79 6.66 1.20
C GLU A 2 28.05 6.53 -0.31
N PRO A 3 29.23 6.94 -0.84
CA PRO A 3 29.48 6.99 -2.29
C PRO A 3 29.31 5.65 -3.04
N GLN A 4 29.46 4.53 -2.32
CA GLN A 4 29.30 3.18 -2.88
C GLN A 4 27.87 2.65 -2.77
N ARG A 5 26.98 3.37 -2.09
CA ARG A 5 25.56 3.03 -1.88
C ARG A 5 24.70 4.30 -2.08
N PRO A 6 24.50 4.75 -3.32
CA PRO A 6 23.63 5.88 -3.63
C PRO A 6 22.23 5.65 -3.05
N GLY A 7 21.64 6.67 -2.41
CA GLY A 7 20.34 6.54 -1.72
C GLY A 7 20.38 5.86 -0.33
N SER A 8 21.57 5.63 0.25
CA SER A 8 21.70 5.09 1.62
C SER A 8 21.52 6.13 2.75
N GLY A 9 21.50 7.42 2.41
CA GLY A 9 21.27 8.48 3.37
C GLY A 9 19.78 8.75 3.59
N PHE A 10 19.39 9.03 4.82
CA PHE A 10 18.08 9.63 5.09
C PHE A 10 18.14 11.13 4.77
N ASP A 11 17.33 11.58 3.82
CA ASP A 11 17.10 12.99 3.53
C ASP A 11 15.71 13.42 4.05
N ALA A 12 15.44 14.72 4.09
CA ALA A 12 14.16 15.29 4.50
C ALA A 12 12.97 14.74 3.68
N ASP A 13 13.23 14.32 2.44
CA ASP A 13 12.24 13.73 1.53
C ASP A 13 11.93 12.25 1.78
N PHE A 14 12.54 11.62 2.78
CA PHE A 14 12.31 10.22 3.16
C PHE A 14 10.81 9.89 3.40
N LEU A 15 10.04 10.86 3.93
CA LEU A 15 8.60 10.68 4.12
C LEU A 15 7.85 10.44 2.79
N SER A 16 8.39 10.93 1.68
CA SER A 16 7.81 10.75 0.35
C SER A 16 7.95 9.30 -0.16
N GLU A 17 8.93 8.55 0.35
CA GLU A 17 9.26 7.17 -0.01
C GLU A 17 8.51 6.13 0.84
N LEU A 18 7.85 6.56 1.92
CA LEU A 18 7.03 5.66 2.75
C LEU A 18 5.72 5.30 2.06
N ALA A 19 5.42 4.00 2.04
CA ALA A 19 4.09 3.49 1.71
C ALA A 19 3.13 3.73 2.87
N ILE A 20 1.89 4.09 2.55
CA ILE A 20 0.83 4.35 3.54
C ILE A 20 -0.37 3.49 3.18
N GLY A 21 -0.91 2.81 4.19
CA GLY A 21 -2.14 2.04 4.11
C GLY A 21 -3.16 2.59 5.10
N THR A 22 -4.44 2.55 4.73
CA THR A 22 -5.55 2.77 5.66
C THR A 22 -6.39 1.51 5.72
N GLY A 23 -7.13 1.31 6.81
CA GLY A 23 -7.92 0.10 6.96
C GLY A 23 -9.01 0.23 8.00
N VAL A 24 -9.91 -0.73 8.00
CA VAL A 24 -10.99 -0.88 8.98
C VAL A 24 -10.96 -2.29 9.53
N GLY A 25 -11.18 -2.42 10.85
CA GLY A 25 -11.21 -3.69 11.55
C GLY A 25 -12.53 -3.88 12.29
N LEU A 26 -13.07 -5.09 12.23
CA LEU A 26 -14.18 -5.54 13.07
C LEU A 26 -13.68 -6.57 14.06
N ARG A 27 -13.97 -6.33 15.34
CA ARG A 27 -13.64 -7.24 16.44
C ARG A 27 -14.91 -7.69 17.14
N LEU A 28 -15.20 -8.98 17.06
CA LEU A 28 -16.30 -9.62 17.75
C LEU A 28 -15.75 -10.34 18.97
N ASN A 29 -16.25 -9.99 20.15
CA ASN A 29 -15.84 -10.63 21.41
C ASN A 29 -16.95 -11.60 21.85
N PHE A 30 -16.60 -12.88 21.96
CA PHE A 30 -17.44 -13.90 22.57
C PHE A 30 -16.82 -14.36 23.89
N ASP A 31 -17.56 -15.10 24.70
CA ASP A 31 -17.14 -15.48 26.05
C ASP A 31 -15.89 -16.37 26.07
N PHE A 32 -15.68 -17.20 25.03
CA PHE A 32 -14.60 -18.19 24.98
C PHE A 32 -13.58 -17.96 23.85
N PHE A 33 -13.85 -17.02 22.93
CA PHE A 33 -12.94 -16.67 21.85
C PHE A 33 -13.32 -15.30 21.26
N LEU A 34 -12.40 -14.67 20.55
CA LEU A 34 -12.67 -13.47 19.77
C LEU A 34 -12.37 -13.71 18.29
N VAL A 35 -13.10 -13.02 17.42
CA VAL A 35 -12.90 -13.06 15.97
C VAL A 35 -12.57 -11.66 15.48
N ARG A 36 -11.59 -11.57 14.57
CA ARG A 36 -11.12 -10.33 13.97
C ARG A 36 -11.21 -10.41 12.45
N PHE A 37 -11.79 -9.38 11.84
CA PHE A 37 -11.80 -9.14 10.41
C PHE A 37 -11.13 -7.80 10.16
N ASP A 38 -9.92 -7.81 9.62
CA ASP A 38 -9.15 -6.59 9.35
C ASP A 38 -9.00 -6.42 7.82
N LEU A 39 -9.52 -5.32 7.28
CA LEU A 39 -9.41 -4.95 5.87
C LEU A 39 -8.50 -3.74 5.70
N GLY A 40 -7.44 -3.89 4.92
CA GLY A 40 -6.48 -2.82 4.59
C GLY A 40 -6.51 -2.46 3.10
N LEU A 41 -6.29 -1.18 2.83
CA LEU A 41 -6.21 -0.58 1.50
C LEU A 41 -4.89 0.19 1.38
N GLN A 42 -4.15 -0.06 0.31
CA GLN A 42 -2.97 0.71 -0.05
C GLN A 42 -3.38 2.11 -0.51
N THR A 43 -3.11 3.14 0.30
CA THR A 43 -3.54 4.52 0.02
C THR A 43 -2.45 5.38 -0.59
N LYS A 44 -1.18 5.05 -0.33
CA LYS A 44 -0.01 5.65 -0.97
C LYS A 44 0.97 4.58 -1.40
N ASP A 45 1.31 4.60 -2.68
CA ASP A 45 2.31 3.74 -3.30
C ASP A 45 3.52 4.58 -3.73
N PRO A 46 4.67 4.47 -3.03
CA PRO A 46 5.86 5.25 -3.33
C PRO A 46 6.58 4.78 -4.60
N SER A 47 6.25 3.59 -5.13
CA SER A 47 6.85 3.07 -6.36
C SER A 47 6.32 3.76 -7.63
N LEU A 48 5.19 4.47 -7.51
CA LEU A 48 4.61 5.24 -8.61
C LEU A 48 5.31 6.59 -8.80
N THR A 49 5.10 7.17 -9.99
CA THR A 49 5.66 8.49 -10.33
C THR A 49 5.17 9.57 -9.37
N PRO A 50 6.00 10.58 -9.04
CA PRO A 50 5.56 11.72 -8.24
C PRO A 50 4.32 12.38 -8.85
N GLY A 51 3.29 12.60 -8.02
CA GLY A 51 1.98 13.11 -8.48
C GLY A 51 0.94 12.02 -8.76
N GLU A 52 1.34 10.74 -8.77
CA GLU A 52 0.43 9.59 -8.95
C GLU A 52 0.45 8.63 -7.76
N ARG A 53 1.23 8.92 -6.71
CA ARG A 53 1.48 8.02 -5.57
C ARG A 53 0.25 7.76 -4.70
N TRP A 54 -0.65 8.73 -4.57
CA TRP A 54 -1.85 8.58 -3.74
C TRP A 54 -3.00 7.95 -4.50
N ILE A 55 -3.83 7.16 -3.82
CA ILE A 55 -4.95 6.46 -4.45
C ILE A 55 -5.95 7.37 -5.17
N PHE A 56 -6.15 8.60 -4.69
CA PHE A 56 -7.07 9.58 -5.29
C PHE A 56 -6.45 10.37 -6.45
N GLN A 57 -5.14 10.21 -6.70
CA GLN A 57 -4.49 10.84 -7.85
C GLN A 57 -4.73 10.02 -9.12
N PRO A 58 -4.86 10.68 -10.29
CA PRO A 58 -4.88 9.96 -11.57
C PRO A 58 -3.60 9.13 -11.75
N LYS A 59 -3.68 8.09 -12.57
CA LYS A 59 -2.61 7.10 -12.80
C LYS A 59 -2.17 7.09 -14.26
N ASP A 60 -2.41 8.17 -14.98
CA ASP A 60 -2.31 8.25 -16.44
C ASP A 60 -0.91 7.88 -16.95
N ARG A 61 0.17 8.36 -16.31
CA ARG A 61 1.55 8.04 -16.73
C ARG A 61 1.89 6.59 -16.43
N TYR A 62 1.54 6.09 -15.24
CA TYR A 62 1.75 4.68 -14.91
C TYR A 62 1.03 3.77 -15.92
N GLU A 63 -0.25 4.04 -16.17
CA GLU A 63 -1.08 3.23 -17.08
C GLU A 63 -0.59 3.29 -18.52
N GLN A 64 -0.20 4.46 -19.02
CA GLN A 64 0.42 4.60 -20.34
C GLN A 64 1.72 3.79 -20.43
N THR A 65 2.62 3.97 -19.48
CA THR A 65 3.93 3.28 -19.46
C THR A 65 3.75 1.76 -19.46
N VAL A 66 2.87 1.23 -18.60
CA VAL A 66 2.65 -0.21 -18.48
C VAL A 66 1.88 -0.76 -19.68
N SER A 67 0.94 0.01 -20.24
CA SER A 67 0.20 -0.41 -21.44
C SER A 67 1.09 -0.50 -22.67
N GLU A 68 2.06 0.41 -22.81
CA GLU A 68 3.08 0.35 -23.87
C GLU A 68 3.99 -0.88 -23.72
N LEU A 69 4.41 -1.19 -22.49
CA LEU A 69 5.25 -2.37 -22.21
C LEU A 69 4.51 -3.70 -22.41
N ASN A 70 3.22 -3.76 -22.05
CA ASN A 70 2.42 -4.98 -22.11
C ASN A 70 1.70 -5.16 -23.45
N GLY A 71 1.65 -4.13 -24.31
CA GLY A 71 0.90 -4.15 -25.57
C GLY A 71 -0.63 -4.25 -25.39
N SER A 72 -1.15 -3.93 -24.20
CA SER A 72 -2.56 -4.00 -23.86
C SER A 72 -2.93 -2.97 -22.80
N PRO A 73 -4.13 -2.36 -22.86
CA PRO A 73 -4.57 -1.39 -21.85
C PRO A 73 -4.52 -1.97 -20.44
N THR A 74 -3.82 -1.29 -19.54
CA THR A 74 -3.67 -1.66 -18.13
C THR A 74 -4.18 -0.54 -17.25
N THR A 75 -5.01 -0.88 -16.26
CA THR A 75 -5.49 0.06 -15.24
C THR A 75 -4.84 -0.25 -13.90
N TYR A 76 -4.38 0.78 -13.19
CA TYR A 76 -3.81 0.62 -11.86
C TYR A 76 -4.87 0.09 -10.88
N LYS A 77 -4.49 -0.90 -10.06
CA LYS A 77 -5.34 -1.46 -9.03
C LYS A 77 -4.67 -1.31 -7.67
N PRO A 78 -5.24 -0.54 -6.73
CA PRO A 78 -4.67 -0.44 -5.39
C PRO A 78 -4.74 -1.80 -4.69
N GLY A 79 -3.69 -2.13 -3.94
CA GLY A 79 -3.65 -3.35 -3.15
C GLY A 79 -4.71 -3.36 -2.04
N LEU A 80 -5.48 -4.44 -1.96
CA LEU A 80 -6.37 -4.74 -0.84
C LEU A 80 -5.82 -5.93 -0.06
N ASN A 81 -5.82 -5.83 1.26
CA ASN A 81 -5.36 -6.87 2.17
C ASN A 81 -6.51 -7.24 3.13
N LEU A 82 -6.75 -8.53 3.31
CA LEU A 82 -7.74 -9.04 4.24
C LEU A 82 -7.07 -10.00 5.21
N ASN A 83 -7.24 -9.77 6.51
CA ASN A 83 -6.78 -10.66 7.56
C ASN A 83 -7.97 -11.15 8.39
N LEU A 84 -7.99 -12.46 8.64
CA LEU A 84 -8.94 -13.13 9.53
C LEU A 84 -8.18 -13.70 10.73
N GLY A 85 -8.61 -13.36 11.94
CA GLY A 85 -7.99 -13.84 13.18
C GLY A 85 -9.01 -14.47 14.13
N ILE A 86 -8.61 -15.54 14.80
CA ILE A 86 -9.35 -16.13 15.92
C ILE A 86 -8.41 -16.19 17.11
N GLY A 87 -8.82 -15.63 18.24
CA GLY A 87 -8.04 -15.60 19.48
C GLY A 87 -8.77 -16.30 20.61
N TYR A 88 -8.03 -16.98 21.48
CA TYR A 88 -8.54 -17.61 22.69
C TYR A 88 -8.06 -16.83 23.93
N PRO A 89 -8.93 -16.59 24.94
CA PRO A 89 -8.50 -16.09 26.23
C PRO A 89 -7.75 -17.21 26.96
N PHE A 90 -6.51 -16.94 27.37
CA PHE A 90 -5.72 -17.82 28.23
C PHE A 90 -5.83 -17.39 29.70
#